data_AF-A0A6B3C5U2-F1
#
_entry.id   AF-A0A6B3C5U2-F1
#
_cell.length_a   1.000
_cell.length_b   1.000
_cell.length_c   1.000
_cell.angle_alpha   90.00
_cell.angle_beta   90.00
_cell.angle_gamma   90.00
#
_symmetry.space_group_name_H-M   'P 1'
#
loop_
_entity.id
_entity.type
_entity.pdbx_description
1 polymer ?
#
loop_
_entity_poly.entity_id
_entity_poly.type
_entity_poly.pdbx_seq_one_letter_code
_entity_poly.pdbx_strand_id
1 'polypeptide(L)'
;MPAEGQRVSPSVSDAEGSPVECPCCCYRTLHERANFEICVECGWEDDGQSGRDAHIVRGGPNGLLSLAQARLEYLAAAEDPLHESSAACGGEGMWWAAAQEQLRNLL
;
A
#
# COMPACT_ATOMS: atom_id res chain seq x y z
N MET A 1 14.16 50.28 -26.20
CA MET A 1 13.05 49.31 -26.11
C MET A 1 13.54 47.96 -26.61
N PRO A 2 13.88 46.99 -25.74
CA PRO A 2 13.82 45.58 -26.07
C PRO A 2 12.49 44.98 -25.58
N ALA A 3 12.12 43.88 -26.23
CA ALA A 3 10.81 43.24 -26.22
C ALA A 3 10.46 42.53 -24.91
N GLU A 4 9.15 42.37 -24.77
CA GLU A 4 8.40 41.81 -23.67
C GLU A 4 8.66 40.30 -23.44
N GLY A 5 8.58 39.90 -22.17
CA GLY A 5 7.88 38.66 -21.81
C GLY A 5 8.67 37.35 -21.84
N GLN A 6 9.81 37.26 -21.15
CA GLN A 6 10.29 35.94 -20.73
C GLN A 6 9.37 35.42 -19.61
N ARG A 7 8.35 34.64 -19.99
CA ARG A 7 7.49 33.91 -19.06
C ARG A 7 8.39 32.88 -18.35
N VAL A 8 8.89 33.23 -17.18
CA VAL A 8 9.50 32.28 -16.24
C VAL A 8 8.43 31.24 -15.92
N SER A 9 8.60 30.02 -16.40
CA SER A 9 7.83 28.87 -15.94
C SER A 9 8.02 28.78 -14.43
N PRO A 10 6.97 28.58 -13.62
CA PRO A 10 7.18 28.24 -12.22
C PRO A 10 7.96 26.93 -12.22
N SER A 11 9.19 27.00 -11.74
CA SER A 11 9.98 25.84 -11.38
C SER A 11 9.10 24.99 -10.50
N VAL A 12 8.75 23.78 -10.95
CA VAL A 12 8.13 22.78 -10.11
C VAL A 12 9.12 22.53 -8.98
N SER A 13 8.88 23.18 -7.84
CA SER A 13 9.63 22.94 -6.62
C SER A 13 9.49 21.46 -6.33
N ASP A 14 10.62 20.75 -6.34
CA ASP A 14 10.76 19.37 -5.93
C ASP A 14 9.95 19.15 -4.65
N ALA A 15 8.82 18.45 -4.78
CA ALA A 15 7.98 18.12 -3.66
C ALA A 15 8.68 17.01 -2.87
N GLU A 16 9.48 17.41 -1.89
CA GLU A 16 9.86 16.57 -0.76
C GLU A 16 8.59 15.85 -0.25
N GLY A 17 8.56 14.52 -0.37
CA GLY A 17 7.53 13.65 0.23
C GLY A 17 6.30 13.32 -0.60
N SER A 18 6.42 13.08 -1.92
CA SER A 18 5.31 12.43 -2.65
C SER A 18 5.14 10.97 -2.19
N PRO A 19 3.93 10.51 -1.85
CA PRO A 19 3.71 9.14 -1.41
C PRO A 19 4.18 8.11 -2.43
N VAL A 20 4.82 7.05 -1.95
CA VAL A 20 5.34 5.94 -2.75
C VAL A 20 4.36 4.77 -2.77
N GLU A 21 4.51 3.92 -3.78
CA GLU A 21 3.62 2.80 -4.04
C GLU A 21 3.82 1.68 -3.00
N CYS A 22 2.70 1.18 -2.48
CA CYS A 22 2.66 -0.04 -1.69
C CYS A 22 3.06 -1.24 -2.56
N PRO A 23 3.92 -2.16 -2.09
CA PRO A 23 4.38 -3.24 -2.93
C PRO A 23 3.28 -4.30 -3.16
N CYS A 24 2.23 -4.29 -2.35
CA CYS A 24 1.08 -5.20 -2.43
C CYS A 24 0.02 -4.68 -3.42
N CYS A 25 -0.64 -3.55 -3.10
CA CYS A 25 -1.76 -3.03 -3.89
C CYS A 25 -1.38 -1.99 -4.95
N CYS A 26 -0.12 -1.54 -5.00
CA CYS A 26 0.40 -0.53 -5.93
C CYS A 26 -0.20 0.89 -5.78
N TYR A 27 -1.06 1.15 -4.79
CA TYR A 27 -1.52 2.51 -4.49
C TYR A 27 -0.43 3.32 -3.77
N ARG A 28 -0.40 4.63 -4.03
CA ARG A 28 0.54 5.59 -3.40
C ARG A 28 0.09 5.98 -2.01
N THR A 29 0.36 5.12 -1.04
CA THR A 29 -0.15 5.22 0.34
C THR A 29 0.96 5.34 1.40
N LEU A 30 2.22 5.11 1.02
CA LEU A 30 3.36 5.09 1.94
C LEU A 30 4.15 6.40 1.82
N HIS A 31 4.79 6.88 2.88
CA HIS A 31 5.68 8.04 2.79
C HIS A 31 7.06 7.63 2.27
N GLU A 32 7.56 6.47 2.69
CA GLU A 32 8.87 5.94 2.32
C GLU A 32 8.83 4.42 2.04
N ARG A 33 9.70 3.97 1.13
CA ARG A 33 9.87 2.54 0.83
C ARG A 33 10.68 1.86 1.93
N ALA A 34 10.31 0.65 2.29
CA ALA A 34 11.02 -0.20 3.25
C ALA A 34 11.17 0.42 4.66
N ASN A 35 10.23 1.28 5.06
CA ASN A 35 10.23 1.97 6.35
C ASN A 35 9.23 1.37 7.37
N PHE A 36 8.79 0.13 7.15
CA PHE A 36 7.82 -0.56 8.02
C PHE A 36 6.46 0.17 8.13
N GLU A 37 6.13 1.01 7.15
CA GLU A 37 4.82 1.66 7.09
C GLU A 37 3.76 0.65 6.68
N ILE A 38 2.60 0.69 7.35
CA ILE A 38 1.45 -0.14 7.02
C ILE A 38 0.59 0.61 6.00
N CYS A 39 0.38 -0.02 4.84
CA CYS A 39 -0.46 0.52 3.79
C CYS A 39 -1.91 0.66 4.28
N VAL A 40 -2.42 1.90 4.31
CA VAL A 40 -3.81 2.18 4.74
C VAL A 40 -4.88 1.57 3.83
N GLU A 41 -4.50 1.18 2.61
CA GLU A 41 -5.40 0.58 1.62
C GLU A 41 -5.51 -0.95 1.77
N CYS A 42 -4.39 -1.66 1.93
CA CYS A 42 -4.38 -3.13 1.93
C CYS A 42 -3.83 -3.78 3.20
N GLY A 43 -3.40 -3.01 4.19
CA GLY A 43 -2.88 -3.51 5.46
C GLY A 43 -1.46 -4.09 5.42
N TRP A 44 -0.84 -4.18 4.24
CA TRP A 44 0.53 -4.70 4.09
C TRP A 44 1.57 -3.75 4.72
N GLU A 45 2.44 -4.26 5.58
CA GLU A 45 3.62 -3.57 6.09
C GLU A 45 4.75 -3.62 5.06
N ASP A 46 5.27 -2.45 4.69
CA ASP A 46 6.43 -2.36 3.82
C ASP A 46 7.75 -2.58 4.56
N ASP A 47 8.05 -3.86 4.83
CA ASP A 47 9.29 -4.35 5.42
C ASP A 47 10.47 -4.43 4.41
N GLY A 48 10.30 -3.83 3.24
CA GLY A 48 11.28 -3.83 2.16
C GLY A 48 11.28 -5.09 1.29
N GLN A 49 10.33 -6.01 1.46
CA GLN A 49 10.13 -7.13 0.55
C GLN A 49 9.76 -6.63 -0.87
N SER A 50 10.28 -7.33 -1.88
CA SER A 50 10.19 -6.96 -3.29
C SER A 50 9.81 -8.15 -4.15
N GLY A 51 9.76 -7.98 -5.49
CA GLY A 51 9.49 -9.09 -6.40
C GLY A 51 10.50 -10.26 -6.29
N ARG A 52 11.75 -9.99 -5.90
CA ARG A 52 12.81 -11.02 -5.84
C ARG A 52 12.59 -12.03 -4.72
N ASP A 53 11.96 -11.59 -3.65
CA ASP A 53 11.74 -12.34 -2.42
C ASP A 53 10.26 -12.37 -2.01
N ALA A 54 9.36 -12.02 -2.93
CA ALA A 54 7.92 -11.91 -2.68
C ALA A 54 7.26 -13.23 -2.23
N HIS A 55 7.90 -14.37 -2.45
CA HIS A 55 7.41 -15.69 -2.08
C HIS A 55 7.82 -16.11 -0.66
N ILE A 56 8.65 -15.32 0.02
CA ILE A 56 9.12 -15.61 1.38
C ILE A 56 8.12 -15.05 2.38
N VAL A 57 7.69 -15.87 3.34
CA VAL A 57 6.93 -15.40 4.50
C VAL A 57 7.90 -14.85 5.53
N ARG A 58 7.82 -13.54 5.80
CA ARG A 58 8.71 -12.86 6.77
C ARG A 58 8.12 -12.75 8.17
N GLY A 59 6.81 -12.99 8.34
CA GLY A 59 6.16 -12.89 9.64
C GLY A 59 5.78 -11.45 10.01
N GLY A 60 5.86 -11.15 11.31
CA GLY A 60 5.63 -9.80 11.84
C GLY A 60 4.19 -9.32 11.60
N PRO A 61 3.99 -8.02 11.36
CA PRO A 61 2.72 -7.47 10.93
C PRO A 61 2.19 -8.20 9.70
N ASN A 62 2.99 -8.58 8.70
CA ASN A 62 2.50 -9.32 7.53
C ASN A 62 1.98 -10.75 7.81
N GLY A 63 2.10 -11.26 9.04
CA GLY A 63 1.51 -12.52 9.47
C GLY A 63 2.10 -13.73 8.74
N LEU A 64 1.23 -14.64 8.30
CA LEU A 64 1.64 -15.87 7.58
C LEU A 64 1.69 -15.69 6.06
N LEU A 65 1.45 -14.48 5.56
CA LEU A 65 1.40 -14.21 4.13
C LEU A 65 2.78 -13.80 3.60
N SER A 66 3.09 -14.28 2.40
CA SER A 66 4.13 -13.72 1.56
C SER A 66 3.56 -12.58 0.71
N LEU A 67 4.38 -11.62 0.26
CA LEU A 67 3.93 -10.52 -0.61
C LEU A 67 3.23 -11.02 -1.88
N ALA A 68 3.66 -12.16 -2.43
CA ALA A 68 3.03 -12.78 -3.59
C ALA A 68 1.60 -13.25 -3.28
N GLN A 69 1.36 -13.82 -2.10
CA GLN A 69 0.01 -14.22 -1.67
C GLN A 69 -0.88 -13.02 -1.40
N ALA A 70 -0.38 -12.01 -0.69
CA ALA A 70 -1.13 -10.79 -0.40
C ALA A 70 -1.58 -10.07 -1.68
N ARG A 71 -0.73 -10.03 -2.72
CA ARG A 71 -1.11 -9.51 -4.05
C ARG A 71 -2.27 -10.28 -4.67
N LEU A 72 -2.24 -11.62 -4.61
CA LEU A 72 -3.30 -12.46 -5.17
C LEU A 72 -4.61 -12.28 -4.41
N GLU A 73 -4.56 -12.24 -3.08
CA GLU A 73 -5.73 -11.99 -2.24
C GLU A 73 -6.35 -10.62 -2.50
N TYR A 74 -5.53 -9.57 -2.61
CA TYR A 74 -5.99 -8.22 -2.95
C TYR A 74 -6.66 -8.18 -4.34
N LEU A 75 -6.05 -8.82 -5.35
CA LEU A 75 -6.63 -8.90 -6.70
C LEU A 75 -7.98 -9.63 -6.69
N ALA A 76 -8.08 -10.75 -5.98
CA ALA A 76 -9.33 -11.51 -5.89
C ALA A 76 -10.45 -10.69 -5.22
N ALA A 77 -10.13 -9.90 -4.19
CA ALA A 77 -11.09 -9.01 -3.54
C ALA A 77 -11.50 -7.82 -4.42
N ALA A 78 -10.61 -7.37 -5.32
CA ALA A 78 -10.89 -6.28 -6.25
C ALA A 78 -11.82 -6.69 -7.43
N GLU A 79 -11.89 -7.98 -7.77
CA GLU A 79 -12.77 -8.49 -8.84
C GLU A 79 -14.27 -8.55 -8.44
N ASP A 80 -14.59 -8.49 -7.14
CA ASP A 80 -15.96 -8.34 -6.62
C ASP A 80 -16.13 -7.00 -5.88
N PRO A 81 -16.31 -5.87 -6.59
CA PRO A 81 -16.38 -4.53 -5.99
C PRO A 81 -17.62 -4.29 -5.13
N LEU A 82 -18.62 -5.18 -5.18
CA LEU A 82 -19.81 -5.13 -4.34
C LEU A 82 -19.67 -5.98 -3.08
N HIS A 83 -18.59 -6.76 -2.97
CA HIS A 83 -18.31 -7.48 -1.76
C HIS A 83 -17.96 -6.48 -0.65
N GLU A 84 -18.59 -6.64 0.52
CA GLU A 84 -18.33 -5.83 1.71
C GLU A 84 -16.87 -5.86 2.18
N SER A 85 -16.06 -6.81 1.66
CA SER A 85 -14.62 -6.93 1.90
C SER A 85 -13.75 -6.41 0.74
N SER A 86 -14.35 -5.80 -0.29
CA SER A 86 -13.61 -5.27 -1.45
C SER A 86 -12.82 -4.01 -1.08
N ALA A 87 -11.50 -4.11 -1.16
CA ALA A 87 -10.59 -3.01 -0.88
C ALA A 87 -10.73 -1.84 -1.88
N ALA A 88 -11.27 -2.09 -3.08
CA ALA A 88 -11.45 -1.06 -4.12
C ALA A 88 -12.43 0.07 -3.74
N CYS A 89 -13.18 -0.07 -2.64
CA CYS A 89 -14.21 0.89 -2.24
C CYS A 89 -13.75 1.91 -1.19
N GLY A 90 -12.49 1.87 -0.70
CA GLY A 90 -11.99 2.88 0.24
C GLY A 90 -12.96 3.13 1.41
N GLY A 91 -13.31 2.06 2.14
CA GLY A 91 -14.30 2.10 3.21
C GLY A 91 -13.72 1.69 4.56
N GLU A 92 -14.24 2.30 5.64
CA GLU A 92 -13.74 2.13 7.02
C GLU A 92 -13.74 0.66 7.47
N GLY A 93 -12.56 0.05 7.59
CA GLY A 93 -12.50 -1.33 8.11
C GLY A 93 -11.22 -2.11 7.81
N MET A 94 -10.06 -1.50 8.03
CA MET A 94 -8.80 -2.12 8.49
C MET A 94 -8.75 -3.66 8.38
N TRP A 95 -8.32 -4.18 7.24
CA TRP A 95 -7.87 -5.57 7.16
C TRP A 95 -6.56 -5.63 7.94
N TRP A 96 -6.67 -5.88 9.26
CA TRP A 96 -5.67 -6.51 10.12
C TRP A 96 -6.16 -6.65 11.58
N ALA A 97 -7.08 -5.80 12.06
CA ALA A 97 -7.60 -5.88 13.43
C ALA A 97 -8.64 -7.02 13.63
N ALA A 98 -9.51 -7.24 12.65
CA ALA A 98 -10.57 -8.26 12.74
C ALA A 98 -10.02 -9.71 12.63
N ALA A 99 -8.98 -9.93 11.82
CA ALA A 99 -8.35 -11.24 11.66
C ALA A 99 -7.47 -11.62 12.87
N GLN A 100 -6.77 -10.67 13.48
CA GLN A 100 -6.04 -10.91 14.74
C GLN A 100 -7.00 -11.23 15.91
N GLU A 101 -8.17 -10.62 15.97
CA GLU A 101 -9.19 -10.92 16.98
C GLU A 101 -9.79 -12.33 16.83
N GLN A 102 -9.99 -12.81 15.59
CA GLN A 102 -10.40 -14.19 15.36
C GLN A 102 -9.32 -15.21 15.75
N LEU A 103 -8.04 -14.93 15.48
CA LEU A 103 -6.95 -15.81 15.94
C LEU A 103 -6.79 -15.82 17.48
N ARG A 104 -7.02 -14.67 18.14
CA ARG A 104 -6.99 -14.55 19.61
C ARG A 104 -8.13 -15.28 20.30
N ASN A 105 -9.28 -15.43 19.65
CA ASN A 105 -10.45 -16.14 20.16
C ASN A 105 -10.41 -17.66 19.88
N LEU A 106 -9.40 -18.14 19.15
CA LEU A 106 -9.16 -19.55 18.85
C LEU A 106 -7.99 -20.16 19.68
N LEU A 107 -7.39 -19.39 20.58
CA LEU A 107 -6.35 -19.80 21.53
C LEU A 107 -6.84 -19.72 22.97
#